data_AF-A0A1F5Z684-F1
#
_entry.id   AF-A0A1F5Z684-F1
#
_cell.length_a   1.000
_cell.length_b   1.000
_cell.length_c   1.000
_cell.angle_alpha   90.00
_cell.angle_beta   90.00
_cell.angle_gamma   90.00
#
_symmetry.space_group_name_H-M   'P 1'
#
loop_
_entity.id
_entity.type
_entity.pdbx_description
1 polymer ?
#
loop_
_entity_poly.entity_id
_entity_poly.type
_entity_poly.pdbx_seq_one_letter_code
_entity_poly.pdbx_strand_id
1 'polypeptide(L)'
;MSIKFKKLLGVKISITTKENILEEVRKYLKQLPNSNFQSAKKEPKPLVIFTPNPEIITFAQKYPLFKRIVNSSQINIADGSGIVWAMKKEWGIKINTIPGVDLMSELVKLSEKNVFRIGLIGGRGGLAVKTAECLRQLYPKLKISVFVEPEINLSNDKLKLSIYSDKKEADSRIYMRNLAKEILRKKVDMFFVALGFPKQEIFIDRLRYYTGNSPLVIMGVGGSFDYITGNARRAPLFLRVRGQEWLFRLVNQPWRINRQITGSQFFLQIILKGTTQGFLRK
;
A
#
# COMPACT_ATOMS: atom_id res chain seq x y z
N MET A 1 15.97 -10.35 2.97
CA MET A 1 15.34 -9.41 2.02
C MET A 1 16.38 -8.37 1.65
N SER A 2 16.64 -8.17 0.35
CA SER A 2 17.76 -7.33 -0.14
C SER A 2 17.36 -5.87 -0.46
N ILE A 3 16.10 -5.50 -0.23
CA ILE A 3 15.57 -4.18 -0.57
C ILE A 3 16.26 -3.09 0.25
N LYS A 4 17.03 -2.25 -0.44
CA LYS A 4 17.65 -1.07 0.13
C LYS A 4 16.61 0.04 0.32
N PHE A 5 16.78 0.82 1.39
CA PHE A 5 15.93 1.97 1.69
C PHE A 5 16.77 3.19 2.04
N LYS A 6 16.18 4.38 1.83
CA LYS A 6 16.65 5.64 2.40
C LYS A 6 15.46 6.40 2.99
N LYS A 7 15.70 7.41 3.83
CA LYS A 7 14.63 8.13 4.55
C LYS A 7 14.35 9.51 3.94
N LEU A 8 13.19 9.71 3.33
CA LEU A 8 12.68 11.03 2.98
C LEU A 8 11.87 11.56 4.17
N LEU A 9 12.33 12.66 4.79
CA LEU A 9 11.69 13.27 5.96
C LEU A 9 11.37 12.24 7.08
N GLY A 10 12.30 11.32 7.31
CA GLY A 10 12.14 10.25 8.31
C GLY A 10 11.26 9.07 7.89
N VAL A 11 10.63 9.08 6.72
CA VAL A 11 9.88 7.95 6.14
C VAL A 11 10.80 7.12 5.25
N LYS A 12 10.91 5.81 5.51
CA LYS A 12 11.66 4.86 4.69
C LYS A 12 11.01 4.74 3.32
N ILE A 13 11.79 4.89 2.26
CA ILE A 13 11.39 4.69 0.87
C ILE A 13 12.38 3.69 0.27
N SER A 14 11.84 2.68 -0.41
CA SER A 14 12.61 1.69 -1.15
C SER A 14 13.30 2.36 -2.34
N ILE A 15 14.63 2.20 -2.42
CA ILE A 15 15.47 2.78 -3.49
C ILE A 15 15.82 1.73 -4.53
N THR A 16 14.80 1.05 -5.05
CA THR A 16 14.95 -0.07 -5.99
C THR A 16 13.86 -0.02 -7.07
N THR A 17 14.05 -0.77 -8.15
CA THR A 17 13.12 -0.83 -9.28
C THR A 17 11.91 -1.73 -8.97
N LYS A 18 10.86 -1.61 -9.79
CA LYS A 18 9.66 -2.47 -9.70
C LYS A 18 10.04 -3.94 -9.91
N GLU A 19 10.95 -4.21 -10.84
CA GLU A 19 11.42 -5.54 -11.21
C GLU A 19 12.10 -6.21 -10.02
N ASN A 20 12.99 -5.49 -9.33
CA ASN A 20 13.66 -5.98 -8.14
C ASN A 20 12.69 -6.21 -6.97
N ILE A 21 11.67 -5.36 -6.81
CA ILE A 21 10.60 -5.58 -5.81
C ILE A 21 9.85 -6.87 -6.12
N LEU A 22 9.45 -7.07 -7.38
CA LEU A 22 8.76 -8.28 -7.80
C LEU A 22 9.62 -9.53 -7.62
N GLU A 23 10.92 -9.44 -7.89
CA GLU A 23 11.88 -10.52 -7.65
C GLU A 23 11.98 -10.85 -6.15
N GLU A 24 12.08 -9.85 -5.28
CA GLU A 24 12.14 -10.06 -3.83
C GLU A 24 10.83 -10.64 -3.29
N VAL A 25 9.68 -10.17 -3.77
CA VAL A 25 8.37 -10.76 -3.42
C VAL A 25 8.32 -12.22 -3.90
N ARG A 26 8.78 -12.53 -5.12
CA ARG A 26 8.87 -13.92 -5.61
C ARG A 26 9.77 -14.79 -4.74
N LYS A 27 10.95 -14.29 -4.35
CA LYS A 27 11.88 -15.00 -3.45
C LYS A 27 11.22 -15.27 -2.10
N TYR A 28 10.58 -14.26 -1.53
CA TYR A 28 9.87 -14.38 -0.26
C TYR A 28 8.76 -15.44 -0.32
N LEU A 29 7.93 -15.44 -1.36
CA LEU A 29 6.87 -16.44 -1.55
C LEU A 29 7.41 -17.86 -1.76
N LYS A 30 8.57 -18.01 -2.44
CA LYS A 30 9.24 -19.30 -2.67
C LYS A 30 9.99 -19.85 -1.47
N GLN A 31 10.30 -19.03 -0.46
CA GLN A 31 10.99 -19.46 0.76
C GLN A 31 10.04 -20.11 1.78
N LEU A 32 8.73 -20.09 1.52
CA LEU A 32 7.71 -20.59 2.42
C LEU A 32 7.12 -21.99 2.15
N PRO A 33 7.67 -22.89 1.28
CA PRO A 33 7.14 -24.23 1.15
C PRO A 33 7.73 -25.15 2.22
N ASN A 34 6.84 -25.86 2.94
CA ASN A 34 7.11 -27.12 3.65
C ASN A 34 8.05 -27.08 4.86
N SER A 35 7.73 -26.32 5.91
CA SER A 35 8.23 -26.67 7.23
C SER A 35 7.09 -26.73 8.23
N ASN A 36 6.92 -27.91 8.80
CA ASN A 36 6.55 -28.07 10.20
C ASN A 36 7.49 -27.20 11.03
N PHE A 37 7.22 -25.90 11.14
CA PHE A 37 8.01 -24.96 11.93
C PHE A 37 7.67 -25.17 13.40
N GLN A 38 8.22 -26.23 13.99
CA GLN A 38 8.38 -26.38 15.44
C GLN A 38 9.73 -25.82 15.94
N SER A 39 10.54 -25.20 15.08
CA SER A 39 11.87 -24.73 15.49
C SER A 39 12.35 -23.53 14.67
N ALA A 40 12.05 -22.32 15.16
CA ALA A 40 12.92 -21.12 15.09
C ALA A 40 12.19 -19.93 15.74
N LYS A 41 12.86 -19.27 16.69
CA LYS A 41 12.36 -18.24 17.64
C LYS A 41 11.82 -16.91 17.05
N LYS A 42 11.37 -16.85 15.79
CA LYS A 42 10.64 -15.70 15.22
C LYS A 42 9.91 -16.14 13.95
N GLU A 43 8.60 -16.27 14.08
CA GLU A 43 7.68 -16.45 12.96
C GLU A 43 7.89 -15.37 11.87
N PRO A 44 7.97 -15.74 10.57
CA PRO A 44 8.26 -14.80 9.49
C PRO A 44 7.10 -13.84 9.25
N LYS A 45 7.19 -12.63 9.81
CA LYS A 45 6.21 -11.55 9.63
C LYS A 45 5.84 -11.32 8.16
N PRO A 46 4.58 -10.96 7.87
CA PRO A 46 4.10 -10.75 6.51
C PRO A 46 4.87 -9.61 5.85
N LEU A 47 5.09 -9.74 4.55
CA LEU A 47 5.68 -8.69 3.73
C LEU A 47 4.62 -7.61 3.48
N VAL A 48 4.73 -6.52 4.24
CA VAL A 48 3.85 -5.36 4.10
C VAL A 48 4.42 -4.39 3.06
N ILE A 49 3.57 -4.02 2.10
CA ILE A 49 3.85 -3.05 1.04
C ILE A 49 2.94 -1.84 1.21
N PHE A 50 3.53 -0.66 1.39
CA PHE A 50 2.80 0.60 1.25
C PHE A 50 3.28 1.37 0.03
N THR A 51 2.48 2.35 -0.36
CA THR A 51 2.69 3.19 -1.54
C THR A 51 2.85 4.67 -1.15
N PRO A 52 3.89 5.05 -0.37
CA PRO A 52 4.06 6.45 0.01
C PRO A 52 4.14 7.36 -1.20
N ASN A 53 3.36 8.42 -1.13
CA ASN A 53 3.36 9.56 -2.03
C ASN A 53 3.63 10.83 -1.19
N PRO A 54 3.73 12.03 -1.79
CA PRO A 54 3.99 13.27 -1.06
C PRO A 54 2.99 13.52 0.10
N GLU A 55 1.70 13.23 -0.12
CA GLU A 55 0.64 13.39 0.88
C GLU A 55 0.89 12.51 2.12
N ILE A 56 1.27 11.24 1.92
CA ILE A 56 1.61 10.30 3.00
C ILE A 56 2.83 10.79 3.79
N ILE A 57 3.87 11.27 3.11
CA ILE A 57 5.09 11.73 3.80
C ILE A 57 4.84 12.99 4.62
N THR A 58 4.08 13.95 4.07
CA THR A 58 3.70 15.17 4.80
C THR A 58 2.83 14.85 6.00
N PHE A 59 1.86 13.95 5.86
CA PHE A 59 1.04 13.51 6.99
C PHE A 59 1.87 12.82 8.07
N ALA A 60 2.82 11.96 7.68
CA ALA A 60 3.73 11.33 8.63
C ALA A 60 4.54 12.36 9.45
N GLN A 61 4.76 13.59 8.96
CA GLN A 61 5.42 14.63 9.76
C GLN A 61 4.56 15.11 10.92
N LYS A 62 3.24 15.13 10.76
CA LYS A 62 2.28 15.59 11.78
C LYS A 62 1.90 14.48 12.76
N TYR A 63 1.95 13.22 12.34
CA TYR A 63 1.47 12.06 13.12
C TYR A 63 2.59 11.03 13.37
N PRO A 64 3.29 11.09 14.51
CA PRO A 64 4.43 10.21 14.83
C PRO A 64 4.07 8.72 14.82
N LEU A 65 2.89 8.35 15.33
CA LEU A 65 2.41 6.97 15.29
C LEU A 65 2.27 6.46 13.85
N PHE A 66 1.69 7.27 12.97
CA PHE A 66 1.57 6.93 11.56
C PHE A 66 2.94 6.81 10.88
N LYS A 67 3.89 7.72 11.17
CA LYS A 67 5.28 7.60 10.68
C LYS A 67 5.91 6.27 11.09
N ARG A 68 5.69 5.83 12.34
CA ARG A 68 6.17 4.53 12.85
C ARG A 68 5.55 3.36 12.09
N ILE A 69 4.25 3.41 11.84
CA ILE A 69 3.52 2.40 11.07
C ILE A 69 4.11 2.26 9.67
N VAL A 70 4.20 3.36 8.92
CA VAL A 70 4.76 3.33 7.56
C VAL A 70 6.22 2.87 7.56
N ASN A 71 7.02 3.21 8.57
CA ASN A 71 8.41 2.75 8.69
C ASN A 71 8.58 1.28 9.10
N SER A 72 7.50 0.62 9.51
CA SER A 72 7.48 -0.78 9.94
C SER A 72 7.16 -1.76 8.82
N SER A 73 6.79 -1.26 7.63
CA SER A 73 6.61 -2.06 6.43
C SER A 73 7.96 -2.56 5.90
N GLN A 74 7.90 -3.63 5.11
CA GLN A 74 9.06 -4.22 4.44
C GLN A 74 9.38 -3.46 3.15
N ILE A 75 8.34 -2.95 2.47
CA ILE A 75 8.47 -2.22 1.20
C ILE A 75 7.63 -0.96 1.25
N ASN A 76 8.26 0.16 0.87
CA ASN A 76 7.59 1.44 0.67
C ASN A 76 7.96 1.94 -0.72
N ILE A 77 7.10 1.68 -1.70
CA ILE A 77 7.41 1.99 -3.10
C ILE A 77 7.36 3.49 -3.36
N ALA A 78 8.14 3.95 -4.34
CA ALA A 78 8.12 5.34 -4.78
C ALA A 78 6.88 5.62 -5.65
N ASP A 79 5.72 5.84 -5.00
CA ASP A 79 4.47 6.15 -5.68
C ASP A 79 4.34 7.67 -5.91
N GLY A 80 4.32 8.07 -7.18
CA GLY A 80 4.17 9.46 -7.60
C GLY A 80 5.48 10.22 -7.86
N SER A 81 5.39 11.18 -8.78
CA SER A 81 6.55 11.90 -9.33
C SER A 81 7.28 12.75 -8.29
N GLY A 82 6.58 13.26 -7.27
CA GLY A 82 7.20 14.02 -6.18
C GLY A 82 8.23 13.20 -5.39
N ILE A 83 7.97 11.90 -5.17
CA ILE A 83 8.90 11.03 -4.45
C ILE A 83 10.17 10.81 -5.27
N VAL A 84 10.03 10.44 -6.54
CA VAL A 84 11.16 10.24 -7.45
C VAL A 84 11.99 11.51 -7.63
N TRP A 85 11.33 12.67 -7.74
CA TRP A 85 12.01 13.97 -7.77
C TRP A 85 12.85 14.18 -6.51
N ALA A 86 12.30 13.92 -5.32
CA ALA A 86 13.01 14.09 -4.06
C ALA A 86 14.19 13.10 -3.93
N MET A 87 14.04 11.86 -4.41
CA MET A 87 15.12 10.87 -4.45
C MET A 87 16.28 11.33 -5.34
N LYS A 88 15.98 11.88 -6.51
CA LYS A 88 16.98 12.45 -7.43
C LYS A 88 17.69 13.64 -6.79
N LYS A 89 16.94 14.55 -6.17
CA LYS A 89 17.48 15.77 -5.54
C LYS A 89 18.37 15.46 -4.33
N GLU A 90 17.90 14.63 -3.41
CA GLU A 90 18.61 14.37 -2.15
C GLU A 90 19.77 13.40 -2.32
N TRP A 91 19.65 12.43 -3.25
CA TRP A 91 20.55 11.27 -3.30
C TRP A 91 21.12 10.97 -4.69
N GLY A 92 20.77 11.74 -5.72
CA GLY A 92 21.16 11.44 -7.10
C GLY A 92 20.52 10.15 -7.67
N ILE A 93 19.55 9.56 -6.98
CA ILE A 93 18.93 8.29 -7.37
C ILE A 93 17.87 8.55 -8.44
N LYS A 94 18.07 7.98 -9.62
CA LYS A 94 17.14 8.06 -10.76
C LYS A 94 16.44 6.72 -10.93
N ILE A 95 15.18 6.63 -10.48
CA ILE A 95 14.29 5.49 -10.73
C ILE A 95 12.96 6.00 -11.29
N ASN A 96 12.20 5.14 -11.94
CA ASN A 96 10.85 5.50 -12.37
C ASN A 96 9.87 5.42 -11.20
N THR A 97 8.76 6.15 -11.32
CA THR A 97 7.65 6.00 -10.36
C THR A 97 7.10 4.59 -10.46
N ILE A 98 6.70 4.03 -9.32
CA ILE A 98 6.06 2.72 -9.25
C ILE A 98 4.61 2.96 -8.79
N PRO A 99 3.65 3.11 -9.71
CA PRO A 99 2.25 3.27 -9.32
C PRO A 99 1.76 2.02 -8.59
N GLY A 100 1.07 2.21 -7.47
CA GLY A 100 0.54 1.09 -6.67
C GLY A 100 -0.31 0.10 -7.47
N VAL A 101 -1.14 0.62 -8.38
CA VAL A 101 -1.98 -0.19 -9.29
C VAL A 101 -1.17 -1.07 -10.24
N ASP A 102 -0.01 -0.59 -10.70
CA ASP A 102 0.83 -1.34 -11.63
C ASP A 102 1.55 -2.47 -10.89
N LEU A 103 2.04 -2.22 -9.67
CA LEU A 103 2.60 -3.28 -8.82
C LEU A 103 1.54 -4.31 -8.42
N MET A 104 0.35 -3.86 -8.00
CA MET A 104 -0.77 -4.77 -7.70
C MET A 104 -1.08 -5.68 -8.89
N SER A 105 -1.17 -5.12 -10.10
CA SER A 105 -1.47 -5.90 -11.32
C SER A 105 -0.44 -6.99 -11.58
N GLU A 106 0.85 -6.70 -11.39
CA GLU A 106 1.92 -7.69 -11.52
C GLU A 106 1.87 -8.77 -10.43
N LEU A 107 1.50 -8.42 -9.20
CA LEU A 107 1.31 -9.38 -8.10
C LEU A 107 0.09 -10.28 -8.32
N VAL A 108 -0.99 -9.74 -8.89
CA VAL A 108 -2.16 -10.53 -9.29
C VAL A 108 -1.79 -11.51 -10.41
N LYS A 109 -1.08 -11.05 -11.44
CA LYS A 109 -0.57 -11.92 -12.52
C LYS A 109 0.38 -13.00 -11.98
N LEU A 110 1.21 -12.66 -11.00
CA LEU A 110 2.06 -13.63 -10.31
C LEU A 110 1.22 -14.67 -9.55
N SER A 111 0.12 -14.24 -8.95
CA SER A 111 -0.79 -15.11 -8.20
C SER A 111 -1.48 -16.12 -9.10
N GLU A 112 -1.94 -15.70 -10.28
CA GLU A 112 -2.47 -16.61 -11.29
C GLU A 112 -1.44 -17.69 -11.68
N LYS A 113 -0.22 -17.26 -12.02
CA LYS A 113 0.84 -18.16 -12.51
C LYS A 113 1.26 -19.21 -11.47
N ASN A 114 1.23 -18.87 -10.18
CA ASN A 114 1.69 -19.75 -9.10
C ASN A 114 0.55 -20.26 -8.21
N VAL A 115 -0.70 -20.04 -8.61
CA VAL A 115 -1.91 -20.49 -7.92
C VAL A 115 -2.02 -19.96 -6.47
N PHE A 116 -1.49 -18.75 -6.23
CA PHE A 116 -1.67 -18.05 -4.95
C PHE A 116 -3.10 -17.51 -4.84
N ARG A 117 -3.66 -17.57 -3.62
CA ARG A 117 -4.98 -17.06 -3.30
C ARG A 117 -4.88 -15.60 -2.91
N ILE A 118 -5.64 -14.75 -3.57
CA ILE A 118 -5.69 -13.33 -3.25
C ILE A 118 -6.98 -13.00 -2.47
N GLY A 119 -6.87 -12.02 -1.57
CA GLY A 119 -7.99 -11.45 -0.85
C GLY A 119 -8.12 -9.96 -1.12
N LEU A 120 -9.35 -9.49 -1.28
CA LEU A 120 -9.68 -8.08 -1.56
C LEU A 120 -10.58 -7.51 -0.47
N ILE A 121 -10.27 -6.31 0.01
CA ILE A 121 -11.11 -5.57 0.97
C ILE A 121 -11.09 -4.07 0.67
N GLY A 122 -12.23 -3.40 0.84
CA GLY A 122 -12.37 -1.95 0.70
C GLY A 122 -12.92 -1.46 -0.64
N GLY A 123 -12.75 -0.17 -0.90
CA GLY A 123 -13.21 0.52 -2.11
C GLY A 123 -14.63 1.10 -2.04
N ARG A 124 -15.42 0.77 -1.00
CA ARG A 124 -16.82 1.16 -0.78
C ARG A 124 -17.78 0.72 -1.90
N GLY A 125 -19.09 0.69 -1.60
CA GLY A 125 -20.13 0.46 -2.62
C GLY A 125 -19.97 -0.83 -3.44
N GLY A 126 -19.44 -1.90 -2.83
CA GLY A 126 -19.19 -3.17 -3.52
C GLY A 126 -18.00 -3.16 -4.49
N LEU A 127 -17.12 -2.16 -4.45
CA LEU A 127 -16.01 -2.03 -5.40
C LEU A 127 -15.04 -3.23 -5.38
N ALA A 128 -14.77 -3.82 -4.21
CA ALA A 128 -13.96 -5.04 -4.11
C ALA A 128 -14.61 -6.24 -4.84
N VAL A 129 -15.94 -6.34 -4.85
CA VAL A 129 -16.68 -7.40 -5.57
C VAL A 129 -16.52 -7.20 -7.07
N LYS A 130 -16.78 -5.98 -7.57
CA LYS A 130 -16.57 -5.63 -8.99
C LYS A 130 -15.11 -5.84 -9.42
N THR A 131 -14.17 -5.51 -8.55
CA THR A 131 -12.74 -5.76 -8.80
C THR A 131 -12.47 -7.26 -8.95
N ALA A 132 -13.04 -8.11 -8.10
CA ALA A 132 -12.90 -9.56 -8.21
C ALA A 132 -13.50 -10.09 -9.52
N GLU A 133 -14.65 -9.56 -9.97
CA GLU A 133 -15.27 -9.92 -11.24
C GLU A 133 -14.37 -9.59 -12.43
N CYS A 134 -13.88 -8.34 -12.52
CA CYS A 134 -12.96 -7.92 -13.57
C CYS A 134 -11.67 -8.78 -13.57
N LEU A 135 -11.11 -9.06 -12.39
CA LEU A 135 -9.90 -9.87 -12.29
C LEU A 135 -10.13 -11.34 -12.68
N ARG A 136 -11.30 -11.93 -12.40
CA ARG A 136 -11.64 -13.29 -12.86
C ARG A 136 -11.80 -13.37 -14.37
N GLN A 137 -12.32 -12.31 -15.01
CA GLN A 137 -12.38 -12.24 -16.46
C GLN A 137 -10.98 -12.19 -17.09
N LEU A 138 -10.07 -11.43 -16.49
CA LEU A 138 -8.69 -11.29 -16.97
C LEU A 138 -7.81 -12.51 -16.65
N TYR A 139 -8.07 -13.18 -15.52
CA TYR A 139 -7.29 -14.30 -15.01
C TYR A 139 -8.22 -15.43 -14.52
N PRO A 140 -8.67 -16.33 -15.42
CA PRO A 140 -9.70 -17.32 -15.10
C PRO A 140 -9.35 -18.35 -14.02
N LYS A 141 -8.06 -18.63 -13.76
CA LYS A 141 -7.63 -19.59 -12.72
C LYS A 141 -7.41 -18.91 -11.37
N LEU A 142 -7.70 -17.61 -11.27
CA LEU A 142 -7.28 -16.80 -10.13
C LEU A 142 -8.20 -17.07 -8.96
N LYS A 143 -7.60 -17.48 -7.84
CA LYS A 143 -8.33 -17.76 -6.61
C LYS A 143 -8.52 -16.45 -5.84
N ILE A 144 -9.71 -15.86 -5.94
CA ILE A 144 -10.04 -14.58 -5.31
C ILE A 144 -11.09 -14.77 -4.22
N SER A 145 -10.83 -14.21 -3.04
CA SER A 145 -11.82 -14.01 -1.98
C SER A 145 -12.06 -12.53 -1.73
N VAL A 146 -13.32 -12.13 -1.59
CA VAL A 146 -13.69 -10.77 -1.17
C VAL A 146 -14.08 -10.81 0.31
N PHE A 147 -13.72 -9.77 1.04
CA PHE A 147 -13.96 -9.61 2.47
C PHE A 147 -14.81 -8.37 2.73
N VAL A 148 -15.62 -8.43 3.79
CA VAL A 148 -16.49 -7.32 4.19
C VAL A 148 -15.65 -6.13 4.59
N GLU A 149 -15.95 -4.95 4.03
CA GLU A 149 -15.27 -3.71 4.42
C GLU A 149 -15.76 -3.22 5.79
N PRO A 150 -14.86 -2.81 6.70
CA PRO A 150 -15.25 -2.11 7.91
C PRO A 150 -15.43 -0.62 7.60
N GLU A 151 -16.37 0.02 8.28
CA GLU A 151 -16.31 1.46 8.43
C GLU A 151 -15.18 1.83 9.37
N ILE A 152 -14.39 2.81 8.96
CA ILE A 152 -13.23 3.25 9.71
C ILE A 152 -13.39 4.74 10.03
N ASN A 153 -13.53 5.04 11.31
CA ASN A 153 -13.53 6.40 11.84
C ASN A 153 -12.22 6.65 12.58
N LEU A 154 -11.51 7.71 12.17
CA LEU A 154 -10.28 8.15 12.81
C LEU A 154 -10.63 9.34 13.71
N SER A 155 -10.53 9.15 15.02
CA SER A 155 -10.73 10.22 16.01
C SER A 155 -9.55 10.23 16.99
N ASN A 156 -8.87 11.37 17.16
CA ASN A 156 -7.78 11.56 18.13
C ASN A 156 -6.75 10.41 18.14
N ASP A 157 -6.18 10.07 16.98
CA ASP A 157 -5.21 8.97 16.79
C ASP A 157 -5.68 7.56 17.18
N LYS A 158 -6.96 7.41 17.56
CA LYS A 158 -7.60 6.13 17.82
C LYS A 158 -8.49 5.77 16.62
N LEU A 159 -8.13 4.68 15.95
CA LEU A 159 -8.95 4.07 14.91
C LEU A 159 -10.11 3.30 15.57
N LYS A 160 -11.32 3.78 15.35
CA LYS A 160 -12.58 3.09 15.66
C LYS A 160 -13.09 2.40 14.39
N LEU A 161 -13.44 1.13 14.51
CA LEU A 161 -14.04 0.33 13.43
C LEU A 161 -15.50 0.06 13.76
N SER A 162 -16.41 0.35 12.83
CA SER A 162 -17.83 -0.04 12.89
C SER A 162 -18.15 -0.97 11.71
N ILE A 163 -19.08 -1.91 11.88
CA ILE A 163 -19.58 -2.76 10.79
C ILE A 163 -21.02 -2.35 10.50
N TYR A 164 -21.41 -2.23 9.23
CA TYR A 164 -22.72 -1.76 8.79
C TYR A 164 -23.88 -2.76 8.98
N SER A 165 -23.72 -3.77 9.83
CA SER A 165 -24.83 -4.62 10.28
C SER A 165 -25.31 -4.07 11.62
N ASP A 166 -26.43 -3.34 11.59
CA ASP A 166 -27.28 -3.02 12.75
C ASP A 166 -26.91 -1.82 13.65
N LYS A 167 -26.08 -0.86 13.21
CA LYS A 167 -25.70 0.32 14.03
C LYS A 167 -25.16 -0.05 15.44
N LYS A 168 -24.72 -1.30 15.64
CA LYS A 168 -24.00 -1.70 16.84
C LYS A 168 -22.52 -1.49 16.59
N GLU A 169 -21.87 -0.68 17.43
CA GLU A 169 -20.42 -0.53 17.45
C GLU A 169 -19.80 -1.91 17.74
N ALA A 170 -19.40 -2.64 16.70
CA ALA A 170 -18.68 -3.88 16.89
C ALA A 170 -17.30 -3.54 17.49
N ASP A 171 -16.92 -4.19 18.60
CA ASP A 171 -15.57 -4.02 19.15
C ASP A 171 -14.57 -4.29 18.02
N SER A 172 -13.74 -3.29 17.71
CA SER A 172 -12.74 -3.36 16.66
C SER A 172 -11.85 -4.61 16.78
N ARG A 173 -11.64 -5.12 17.99
CA ARG A 173 -10.91 -6.36 18.26
C ARG A 173 -11.68 -7.60 17.83
N ILE A 174 -13.00 -7.64 18.02
CA ILE A 174 -13.85 -8.75 17.57
C ILE A 174 -13.84 -8.81 16.04
N TYR A 175 -14.04 -7.66 15.39
CA TYR A 175 -13.97 -7.59 13.93
C TYR A 175 -12.62 -8.09 13.41
N MET A 176 -11.51 -7.59 13.96
CA MET A 176 -10.17 -7.99 13.53
C MET A 176 -9.90 -9.48 13.74
N ARG A 177 -10.37 -10.07 14.86
CA ARG A 177 -10.26 -11.51 15.11
C ARG A 177 -11.07 -12.33 14.10
N ASN A 178 -12.29 -11.92 13.79
CA ASN A 178 -13.15 -12.63 12.84
C ASN A 178 -12.58 -12.54 11.42
N LEU A 179 -12.12 -11.36 11.01
CA LEU A 179 -11.46 -11.18 9.73
C LEU A 179 -10.19 -12.04 9.63
N ALA A 180 -9.34 -12.05 10.66
CA ALA A 180 -8.13 -12.89 10.67
C ALA A 180 -8.47 -14.38 10.57
N LYS A 181 -9.46 -14.87 11.32
CA LYS A 181 -9.96 -16.25 11.20
C LYS A 181 -10.43 -16.56 9.77
N GLU A 182 -11.14 -15.62 9.14
CA GLU A 182 -11.62 -15.79 7.78
C GLU A 182 -10.48 -15.84 6.75
N ILE A 183 -9.49 -14.95 6.89
CA ILE A 183 -8.27 -14.91 6.05
C ILE A 183 -7.51 -16.24 6.15
N LEU A 184 -7.30 -16.74 7.37
CA LEU A 184 -6.62 -18.02 7.63
C LEU A 184 -7.40 -19.20 7.04
N ARG A 185 -8.72 -19.25 7.27
CA ARG A 185 -9.60 -20.30 6.74
C ARG A 185 -9.61 -20.33 5.21
N LYS A 186 -9.64 -19.17 4.57
CA LYS A 186 -9.59 -19.03 3.11
C LYS A 186 -8.18 -19.21 2.53
N LYS A 187 -7.16 -19.39 3.38
CA LYS A 187 -5.75 -19.57 3.00
C LYS A 187 -5.25 -18.47 2.07
N VAL A 188 -5.56 -17.21 2.40
CA VAL A 188 -5.16 -16.06 1.57
C VAL A 188 -3.65 -15.88 1.64
N ASP A 189 -2.98 -15.88 0.49
CA ASP A 189 -1.54 -15.69 0.35
C ASP A 189 -1.18 -14.21 0.15
N MET A 190 -2.00 -13.45 -0.59
CA MET A 190 -1.84 -12.01 -0.80
C MET A 190 -3.11 -11.24 -0.48
N PHE A 191 -3.01 -10.14 0.27
CA PHE A 191 -4.17 -9.35 0.68
C PHE A 191 -4.04 -7.89 0.25
N PHE A 192 -4.98 -7.43 -0.56
CA PHE A 192 -5.01 -6.09 -1.12
C PHE A 192 -6.08 -5.25 -0.41
N VAL A 193 -5.65 -4.13 0.18
CA VAL A 193 -6.47 -3.29 1.07
C VAL A 193 -6.68 -1.92 0.43
N ALA A 194 -7.93 -1.62 0.07
CA ALA A 194 -8.36 -0.37 -0.58
C ALA A 194 -9.21 0.51 0.34
N LEU A 195 -8.77 0.74 1.58
CA LEU A 195 -9.52 1.54 2.58
C LEU A 195 -9.21 3.04 2.51
N GLY A 196 -8.26 3.41 1.64
CA GLY A 196 -7.76 4.77 1.52
C GLY A 196 -6.77 5.14 2.61
N PHE A 197 -5.88 6.06 2.27
CA PHE A 197 -4.96 6.67 3.22
C PHE A 197 -5.70 7.65 4.15
N PRO A 198 -5.36 7.74 5.46
CA PRO A 198 -4.37 6.94 6.21
C PRO A 198 -4.93 5.64 6.83
N LYS A 199 -6.20 5.33 6.56
CA LYS A 199 -6.96 4.24 7.19
C LYS A 199 -6.35 2.88 6.89
N GLN A 200 -5.94 2.65 5.65
CA GLN A 200 -5.40 1.36 5.20
C GLN A 200 -4.07 1.00 5.88
N GLU A 201 -3.16 1.96 6.11
CA GLU A 201 -1.87 1.68 6.76
C GLU A 201 -2.08 1.27 8.22
N ILE A 202 -2.94 2.01 8.93
CA ILE A 202 -3.29 1.73 10.33
C ILE A 202 -4.04 0.39 10.44
N PHE A 203 -4.94 0.13 9.49
CA PHE A 203 -5.66 -1.12 9.41
C PHE A 203 -4.73 -2.31 9.22
N ILE A 204 -3.80 -2.24 8.27
CA ILE A 204 -2.82 -3.28 7.97
C ILE A 204 -1.89 -3.51 9.17
N ASP A 205 -1.43 -2.43 9.82
CA ASP A 205 -0.59 -2.51 11.02
C ASP A 205 -1.27 -3.29 12.13
N ARG A 206 -2.58 -3.10 12.33
CA ARG A 206 -3.35 -3.87 13.31
C ARG A 206 -3.59 -5.30 12.86
N LEU A 207 -3.99 -5.50 11.60
CA LEU A 207 -4.36 -6.82 11.07
C LEU A 207 -3.22 -7.83 11.17
N ARG A 208 -1.97 -7.41 10.91
CA ARG A 208 -0.79 -8.31 10.99
C ARG A 208 -0.55 -8.90 12.38
N TYR A 209 -1.04 -8.27 13.45
CA TYR A 209 -0.96 -8.85 14.81
C TYR A 209 -1.94 -9.99 15.03
N TYR A 210 -3.03 -10.06 14.25
CA TYR A 210 -4.05 -11.12 14.36
C TYR A 210 -3.81 -12.27 13.38
N THR A 211 -3.12 -12.00 12.29
CA THR A 211 -2.94 -12.93 11.15
C THR A 211 -1.62 -13.70 11.20
N GLY A 212 -0.71 -13.33 12.12
CA GLY A 212 0.62 -13.94 12.18
C GLY A 212 1.33 -13.73 10.84
N ASN A 213 1.64 -14.83 10.16
CA ASN A 213 2.36 -14.81 8.88
C ASN A 213 1.47 -15.00 7.64
N SER A 214 0.15 -15.10 7.80
CA SER A 214 -0.78 -15.35 6.70
C SER A 214 -1.87 -14.27 6.68
N PRO A 215 -1.84 -13.32 5.74
CA PRO A 215 -1.28 -13.45 4.39
C PRO A 215 0.22 -13.22 4.33
N LEU A 216 0.90 -13.86 3.37
CA LEU A 216 2.33 -13.69 3.15
C LEU A 216 2.66 -12.26 2.70
N VAL A 217 1.79 -11.68 1.86
CA VAL A 217 1.93 -10.31 1.36
C VAL A 217 0.67 -9.51 1.70
N ILE A 218 0.84 -8.32 2.27
CA ILE A 218 -0.27 -7.39 2.49
C ILE A 218 0.09 -6.06 1.85
N MET A 219 -0.75 -5.55 0.94
CA MET A 219 -0.49 -4.32 0.22
C MET A 219 -1.65 -3.32 0.39
N GLY A 220 -1.32 -2.11 0.83
CA GLY A 220 -2.23 -0.97 0.71
C GLY A 220 -2.27 -0.53 -0.74
N VAL A 221 -3.45 -0.56 -1.37
CA VAL A 221 -3.58 -0.29 -2.81
C VAL A 221 -4.33 1.00 -3.13
N GLY A 222 -4.85 1.71 -2.13
CA GLY A 222 -5.57 2.97 -2.33
C GLY A 222 -6.67 2.84 -3.40
N GLY A 223 -6.70 3.77 -4.36
CA GLY A 223 -7.66 3.78 -5.46
C GLY A 223 -7.34 2.83 -6.62
N SER A 224 -6.54 1.77 -6.42
CA SER A 224 -6.21 0.82 -7.49
C SER A 224 -7.43 0.07 -8.01
N PHE A 225 -8.40 -0.22 -7.12
CA PHE A 225 -9.64 -0.90 -7.50
C PHE A 225 -10.43 -0.09 -8.53
N ASP A 226 -10.52 1.24 -8.39
CA ASP A 226 -11.19 2.11 -9.36
C ASP A 226 -10.57 2.03 -10.76
N TYR A 227 -9.26 1.80 -10.87
CA TYR A 227 -8.60 1.63 -12.17
C TYR A 227 -8.87 0.26 -12.77
N ILE A 228 -8.95 -0.79 -11.95
CA ILE A 228 -9.22 -2.15 -12.41
C ILE A 228 -10.67 -2.28 -12.89
N THR A 229 -11.62 -1.63 -12.20
CA THR A 229 -13.05 -1.65 -12.57
C THR A 229 -13.41 -0.65 -13.67
N GLY A 230 -12.48 0.20 -14.10
CA GLY A 230 -12.72 1.24 -15.10
C GLY A 230 -13.46 2.49 -14.56
N ASN A 231 -13.79 2.56 -13.27
CA ASN A 231 -14.38 3.74 -12.64
C ASN A 231 -13.47 4.98 -12.76
N ALA A 232 -12.15 4.78 -12.75
CA ALA A 232 -11.16 5.84 -12.95
C ALA A 232 -10.34 5.57 -14.22
N ARG A 233 -10.21 6.59 -15.06
CA ARG A 233 -9.36 6.53 -16.26
C ARG A 233 -7.89 6.77 -15.91
N ARG A 234 -6.99 5.92 -16.41
CA ARG A 234 -5.54 6.15 -16.34
C ARG A 234 -5.15 7.27 -17.32
N ALA A 235 -4.11 8.02 -16.97
CA ALA A 235 -3.53 8.97 -17.90
C ALA A 235 -2.91 8.24 -19.12
N PRO A 236 -2.90 8.85 -20.31
CA PRO A 236 -2.11 8.37 -21.44
C PRO A 236 -0.67 8.03 -21.06
N LEU A 237 -0.09 7.01 -21.72
CA LEU A 237 1.24 6.48 -21.35
C LEU A 237 2.31 7.57 -21.34
N PHE A 238 2.30 8.48 -22.33
CA PHE A 238 3.28 9.57 -22.42
C PHE A 238 3.24 10.51 -21.21
N LEU A 239 2.06 10.77 -20.62
CA LEU A 239 1.93 11.57 -19.40
C LEU A 239 2.41 10.79 -18.18
N ARG A 240 2.14 9.48 -18.12
CA ARG A 240 2.59 8.62 -17.02
C ARG A 240 4.12 8.54 -16.97
N VAL A 241 4.76 8.30 -18.12
CA VAL A 241 6.23 8.21 -18.23
C VAL A 241 6.90 9.53 -17.87
N ARG A 242 6.28 10.67 -18.17
CA ARG A 242 6.77 12.01 -17.78
C ARG A 242 6.44 12.39 -16.33
N GLY A 243 5.77 11.53 -15.57
CA GLY A 243 5.36 11.82 -14.19
C GLY A 243 4.26 12.89 -14.07
N GLN A 244 3.50 13.14 -15.14
CA GLN A 244 2.41 14.13 -15.23
C GLN A 244 1.02 13.52 -15.00
N GLU A 245 0.94 12.25 -14.59
CA GLU A 245 -0.34 11.60 -14.28
C GLU A 245 -1.15 12.34 -13.20
N TRP A 246 -0.48 13.03 -12.28
CA TRP A 246 -1.15 13.85 -11.27
C TRP A 246 -1.95 15.01 -11.87
N LEU A 247 -1.43 15.64 -12.94
CA LEU A 247 -2.08 16.78 -13.61
C LEU A 247 -3.32 16.31 -14.37
N PHE A 248 -3.19 15.23 -15.14
CA PHE A 248 -4.33 14.59 -15.81
C PHE A 248 -5.43 14.21 -14.81
N ARG A 249 -5.05 13.67 -13.65
CA ARG A 249 -6.01 13.33 -12.59
C ARG A 249 -6.63 14.56 -11.94
N LEU A 250 -5.91 15.67 -11.80
CA LEU A 250 -6.47 16.91 -11.25
C LEU A 250 -7.54 17.49 -12.18
N VAL A 251 -7.27 17.52 -13.48
CA VAL A 251 -8.24 17.98 -14.50
C VAL A 251 -9.52 17.13 -14.45
N ASN A 252 -9.38 15.80 -14.35
CA ASN A 252 -10.53 14.89 -14.31
C ASN A 252 -11.19 14.77 -12.92
N GLN A 253 -10.52 15.20 -11.85
CA GLN A 253 -10.98 15.08 -10.45
C GLN A 253 -10.61 16.35 -9.68
N PRO A 254 -11.31 17.48 -9.92
CA PRO A 254 -10.91 18.81 -9.42
C PRO A 254 -10.82 18.90 -7.89
N TRP A 255 -11.63 18.12 -7.17
CA TRP A 255 -11.59 18.03 -5.71
C TRP A 255 -10.24 17.51 -5.16
N ARG A 256 -9.35 16.96 -6.01
CA ARG A 256 -7.98 16.58 -5.64
C ARG A 256 -7.04 17.77 -5.42
N ILE A 257 -7.47 19.01 -5.62
CA ILE A 257 -6.61 20.19 -5.41
C ILE A 257 -6.00 20.23 -4.01
N ASN A 258 -6.74 19.78 -2.98
CA ASN A 258 -6.25 19.70 -1.60
C ASN A 258 -5.01 18.80 -1.46
N ARG A 259 -4.92 17.74 -2.28
CA ARG A 259 -3.75 16.87 -2.33
C ARG A 259 -2.55 17.57 -2.95
N GLN A 260 -2.79 18.44 -3.94
CA GLN A 260 -1.71 19.21 -4.57
C GLN A 260 -1.16 20.28 -3.63
N ILE A 261 -2.02 20.94 -2.85
CA ILE A 261 -1.60 21.87 -1.79
C ILE A 261 -0.71 21.13 -0.77
N THR A 262 -1.12 19.95 -0.33
CA THR A 262 -0.31 19.11 0.58
C THR A 262 0.98 18.66 -0.10
N GLY A 263 0.94 18.32 -1.38
CA GLY A 263 2.12 18.00 -2.19
C GLY A 263 3.12 19.16 -2.25
N SER A 264 2.65 20.41 -2.41
CA SER A 264 3.51 21.60 -2.37
C SER A 264 4.23 21.74 -1.03
N GLN A 265 3.57 21.42 0.09
CA GLN A 265 4.22 21.40 1.41
C GLN A 265 5.38 20.38 1.46
N PHE A 266 5.21 19.20 0.85
CA PHE A 266 6.29 18.22 0.74
C PHE A 266 7.50 18.77 -0.02
N PHE A 267 7.30 19.41 -1.18
CA PHE A 267 8.40 20.00 -1.96
C PHE A 267 9.17 21.05 -1.15
N LEU A 268 8.45 21.95 -0.47
CA LEU A 268 9.04 22.96 0.41
C LEU A 268 9.85 22.33 1.54
N GLN A 269 9.32 21.31 2.22
CA GLN A 269 10.02 20.59 3.29
C GLN A 269 11.35 19.97 2.81
N ILE A 270 11.37 19.41 1.60
CA ILE A 270 12.60 18.86 1.01
C ILE A 270 13.59 19.99 0.69
N ILE A 271 13.14 21.08 0.07
CA ILE A 271 14.02 22.21 -0.28
C ILE A 271 14.65 22.82 0.97
N LEU A 272 13.85 23.14 1.99
CA LEU A 272 14.32 23.76 3.23
C LEU A 272 15.31 22.85 3.97
N LYS A 273 15.04 21.55 4.03
CA LYS A 273 15.96 20.56 4.63
C LYS A 273 17.33 20.55 3.93
N GLY A 274 17.34 20.59 2.60
CA GLY A 274 18.59 20.61 1.81
C GLY A 274 19.44 21.85 2.10
N THR A 275 18.80 23.01 2.29
CA THR A 275 19.48 24.27 2.64
C THR A 275 20.15 24.19 4.02
N THR A 276 19.47 23.61 5.02
CA THR A 276 20.04 23.46 6.38
C THR A 276 21.24 22.51 6.41
N GLN A 277 21.23 21.42 5.64
CA GLN A 277 22.37 20.50 5.55
C GLN A 277 23.55 21.06 4.74
N GLY A 278 23.30 21.94 3.77
CA GLY A 278 24.34 22.65 3.02
C GLY A 278 25.03 23.74 3.84
N PHE A 279 24.31 24.38 4.77
CA PHE A 279 24.86 25.39 5.68
C PHE A 279 25.72 24.77 6.78
N LEU A 280 25.37 23.58 7.29
CA LEU A 280 26.15 22.84 8.30
C LEU A 280 27.37 22.07 7.73
N ARG A 281 27.55 22.08 6.40
CA ARG A 281 28.66 21.40 5.70
C ARG A 281 29.69 22.36 5.10
N LYS A 282 29.50 23.66 5.27
CA LYS A 282 30.49 24.70 4.97
C LYS A 282 31.09 25.19 6.28
#